data_AF-A0A5K0XU23-F1
#
_entry.id   AF-A0A5K0XU23-F1
#
_cell.length_a   1.000
_cell.length_b   1.000
_cell.length_c   1.000
_cell.angle_alpha   90.00
_cell.angle_beta   90.00
_cell.angle_gamma   90.00
#
_symmetry.space_group_name_H-M   'P 1'
#
loop_
_entity.id
_entity.type
_entity.pdbx_description
1 polymer ?
#
loop_
_entity_poly.entity_id
_entity_poly.type
_entity_poly.pdbx_seq_one_letter_code
_entity_poly.pdbx_strand_id
1 'polypeptide(L)' 'AARLDPEKSIPSAVLKGARGLAIITVAKAGMLLTYKLGTGLVVARRSDGSWSAPSAILSLGLGWGAQ' A
#
# COMPACT_ATOMS: atom_id res chain seq x y z
N ALA A 1 4.43 18.18 -13.00
CA ALA A 1 4.40 16.82 -12.41
C ALA A 1 5.58 16.69 -11.46
N ALA A 2 5.36 16.27 -10.20
CA ALA A 2 6.46 16.05 -9.26
C ALA A 2 7.29 14.85 -9.73
N ARG A 3 8.58 15.07 -10.02
CA ARG A 3 9.53 13.99 -10.35
C ARG A 3 10.09 13.49 -9.02
N LEU A 4 9.78 12.25 -8.67
CA LEU A 4 10.37 11.62 -7.49
C LEU A 4 11.86 11.35 -7.76
N ASP A 5 12.68 11.47 -6.71
CA ASP A 5 14.09 11.02 -6.76
C ASP A 5 14.10 9.55 -7.23
N PRO A 6 14.95 9.16 -8.19
CA PRO A 6 15.04 7.78 -8.67
C PRO A 6 15.26 6.77 -7.53
N GLU A 7 16.04 7.18 -6.53
CA GLU A 7 16.31 6.46 -5.28
C GLU A 7 15.03 6.13 -4.47
N LYS A 8 14.04 7.03 -4.51
CA LYS A 8 12.77 6.94 -3.76
C LYS A 8 11.62 6.41 -4.62
N SER A 9 11.87 6.17 -5.89
CA SER A 9 10.89 5.72 -6.86
C SER A 9 10.69 4.21 -6.75
N ILE A 10 9.44 3.75 -6.88
CA ILE A 10 9.18 2.31 -6.91
C ILE A 10 9.85 1.72 -8.16
N PRO A 11 10.70 0.68 -8.03
CA PRO A 11 11.37 0.08 -9.18
C PRO A 11 10.36 -0.38 -10.23
N SER A 12 10.58 0.01 -11.49
CA SER A 12 9.66 -0.29 -12.59
C SER A 12 9.46 -1.78 -12.82
N ALA A 13 10.45 -2.61 -12.49
CA ALA A 13 10.36 -4.07 -12.54
C ALA A 13 9.25 -4.62 -11.63
N VAL A 14 9.07 -4.04 -10.43
CA VAL A 14 8.01 -4.44 -9.48
C VAL A 14 6.64 -4.08 -10.05
N LEU A 15 6.50 -2.88 -10.62
CA LEU A 15 5.25 -2.43 -11.22
C LEU A 15 4.86 -3.24 -12.46
N LYS A 16 5.83 -3.66 -13.28
CA LYS A 16 5.57 -4.48 -14.48
C LYS A 16 4.95 -5.85 -14.15
N GLY A 17 5.38 -6.47 -13.05
CA GLY A 17 4.88 -7.78 -12.60
C GLY A 17 3.65 -7.72 -11.69
N ALA A 18 3.26 -6.55 -11.21
CA ALA A 18 2.19 -6.42 -10.23
C ALA A 18 0.82 -6.80 -10.80
N ARG A 19 0.07 -7.61 -10.04
CA ARG A 19 -1.35 -7.94 -10.29
C ARG A 19 -2.32 -6.96 -9.63
N GLY A 20 -1.82 -6.08 -8.77
CA GLY A 20 -2.60 -5.09 -8.04
C GLY A 20 -1.70 -4.12 -7.31
N LEU A 21 -2.23 -2.95 -6.96
CA LEU A 21 -1.55 -1.93 -6.16
C LEU A 21 -2.47 -1.54 -5.01
N ALA A 22 -1.93 -1.47 -3.81
CA ALA A 22 -2.62 -0.95 -2.63
C ALA A 22 -1.86 0.27 -2.11
N ILE A 23 -2.55 1.40 -2.03
CA ILE A 23 -2.03 2.64 -1.44
C ILE A 23 -2.80 2.85 -0.14
N ILE A 24 -2.11 2.69 0.98
CA ILE A 24 -2.71 2.72 2.31
C ILE A 24 -1.99 3.73 3.19
N THR A 25 -2.77 4.49 3.94
CA THR A 25 -2.27 5.33 5.03
C THR A 25 -2.57 4.61 6.33
N VAL A 26 -1.53 4.30 7.11
CA VAL A 26 -1.65 3.53 8.35
C VAL A 26 -1.16 4.38 9.52
N ALA A 27 -2.04 4.59 10.49
CA ALA A 27 -1.69 5.08 11.81
C ALA A 27 -1.28 3.91 12.70
N LYS A 28 -0.24 4.14 13.50
CA LYS A 28 0.30 3.17 14.45
C LYS A 28 0.28 3.77 15.84
N ALA A 29 -0.11 2.98 16.83
CA ALA A 29 -0.09 3.38 18.24
C ALA A 29 0.40 2.23 19.13
N GLY A 30 1.09 2.56 20.24
CA GLY A 30 1.51 1.61 21.27
C GLY A 30 3.00 1.27 21.25
N MET A 31 3.52 0.82 22.40
CA MET A 31 4.97 0.62 22.65
C MET A 31 5.35 -0.84 22.97
N LEU A 32 4.42 -1.62 23.53
CA LEU A 32 4.58 -3.05 23.80
C LEU A 32 3.56 -3.85 22.99
N LEU A 33 2.29 -3.43 23.05
CA LEU A 33 1.23 -3.86 22.14
C LEU A 33 1.01 -2.76 21.11
N THR A 34 1.28 -3.06 19.84
CA THR A 34 1.11 -2.13 18.72
C THR A 34 -0.21 -2.40 18.01
N TYR A 35 -1.01 -1.35 17.85
CA TYR A 35 -2.22 -1.34 17.03
C TYR A 35 -1.93 -0.59 15.73
N LYS A 36 -2.33 -1.17 14.60
CA LYS A 36 -2.25 -0.57 13.27
C LYS A 36 -3.65 -0.43 12.71
N LEU A 37 -4.04 0.79 12.36
CA LEU A 37 -5.30 1.07 11.68
C LEU A 37 -4.98 1.92 10.47
N GLY A 38 -5.45 1.49 9.31
CA GLY A 38 -5.23 2.24 8.09
C GLY A 38 -6.38 2.11 7.11
N THR A 39 -6.49 3.11 6.25
CA THR A 39 -7.46 3.14 5.16
C THR A 39 -6.73 3.45 3.87
N GLY A 40 -7.32 3.06 2.75
CA GLY A 40 -6.73 3.38 1.47
C GLY A 40 -7.56 2.92 0.30
N LEU A 41 -6.87 2.85 -0.83
CA LEU A 41 -7.44 2.39 -2.09
C LEU A 41 -6.63 1.22 -2.64
N VAL A 42 -7.33 0.30 -3.28
CA VAL A 42 -6.74 -0.81 -4.05
C VAL A 42 -7.23 -0.75 -5.49
N VAL A 43 -6.33 -1.02 -6.43
CA VAL A 43 -6.61 -1.23 -7.84
C VAL A 43 -6.03 -2.55 -8.29
N ALA A 44 -6.80 -3.36 -9.01
CA ALA A 44 -6.38 -4.64 -9.54
C ALA A 44 -6.04 -4.51 -11.03
N ARG A 45 -5.03 -5.25 -11.49
CA ARG A 45 -4.69 -5.38 -12.90
C ARG A 45 -5.41 -6.61 -13.46
N ARG A 46 -6.33 -6.37 -14.39
CA ARG A 46 -7.13 -7.41 -15.05
C ARG A 46 -6.30 -8.19 -16.07
N SER A 47 -6.84 -9.32 -16.52
CA SER A 47 -6.20 -10.19 -17.52
C SER A 47 -5.98 -9.50 -18.87
N ASP A 48 -6.82 -8.53 -19.22
CA ASP A 48 -6.71 -7.66 -20.40
C ASP A 48 -5.62 -6.58 -20.26
N GLY A 49 -4.93 -6.51 -19.12
CA GLY A 49 -3.91 -5.52 -18.82
C GLY A 49 -4.44 -4.17 -18.32
N SER A 50 -5.76 -3.96 -18.31
CA SER A 50 -6.41 -2.77 -17.77
C SER A 50 -6.42 -2.76 -16.24
N TRP A 51 -6.62 -1.58 -15.66
CA TRP A 51 -6.81 -1.42 -14.22
C TRP A 51 -8.30 -1.40 -13.86
N SER A 52 -8.65 -1.97 -12.71
CA SER A 52 -9.98 -1.83 -12.14
C SER A 52 -10.24 -0.40 -11.66
N ALA A 53 -11.51 -0.09 -11.44
CA ALA A 53 -11.87 1.07 -10.62
C ALA A 53 -11.24 0.93 -9.22
N PRO A 54 -10.91 2.05 -8.56
CA PRO A 54 -10.39 2.02 -7.20
C PRO A 54 -11.46 1.56 -6.22
N SER A 55 -11.05 0.72 -5.26
CA SER A 55 -11.91 0.24 -4.18
C SER A 55 -11.32 0.64 -2.84
N ALA A 56 -12.17 1.05 -1.91
CA ALA A 56 -11.76 1.33 -0.53
C ALA A 56 -11.28 0.06 0.16
N ILE A 57 -10.19 0.16 0.91
CA ILE A 57 -9.68 -0.90 1.78
C ILE A 57 -9.49 -0.38 3.20
N LEU A 58 -9.85 -1.22 4.17
CA LEU A 58 -9.57 -1.03 5.57
C LEU A 58 -8.51 -2.04 5.99
N SER A 59 -7.46 -1.57 6.65
CA SER A 59 -6.39 -2.39 7.20
C SER A 59 -6.39 -2.29 8.72
N LEU A 60 -6.35 -3.44 9.37
CA LEU A 60 -6.28 -3.61 10.81
C LEU A 60 -5.14 -4.58 11.12
N GLY A 61 -4.34 -4.27 12.14
CA GLY A 61 -3.25 -5.13 12.56
C GLY A 61 -2.92 -4.98 14.03
N LEU A 62 -2.55 -6.08 14.66
CA LEU A 62 -2.00 -6.14 16.01
C LEU A 62 -0.58 -6.70 15.93
N GLY A 63 0.32 -6.18 16.76
CA GLY A 63 1.69 -6.67 16.84
C GLY A 63 2.29 -6.44 18.22
N TRP A 64 3.42 -7.07 18.49
CA TRP A 64 4.14 -6.95 19.76
C TRP A 64 5.55 -6.41 19.50
N GLY A 65 5.99 -5.42 20.27
CA GLY A 65 7.32 -4.80 20.15
C GLY A 65 7.30 -3.27 20.19
N ALA A 66 8.49 -2.68 20.42
CA ALA A 66 8.70 -1.24 20.32
C ALA A 66 8.80 -0.84 18.84
N GLN A 67 8.05 0.18 18.44
CA GLN A 67 7.98 0.68 17.08
C GLN A 67 8.27 2.16 17.02
#